data_AF-K1YCN2-F1
#
_entry.id   AF-K1YCN2-F1
#
_cell.length_a   1.000
_cell.length_b   1.000
_cell.length_c   1.000
_cell.angle_alpha   90.00
_cell.angle_beta   90.00
_cell.angle_gamma   90.00
#
_symmetry.space_group_name_H-M   'P 1'
#
loop_
_entity.id
_entity.type
_entity.pdbx_description
1 polymer ?
#
loop_
_entity_poly.entity_id
_entity_poly.type
_entity_poly.pdbx_seq_one_letter_code
_entity_poly.pdbx_strand_id
1 'polypeptide(L)'
;IRDKIKRAVTDESGGKNLLSLLDQFSDAKKLVEKFQDEFKTGSIKYSELKPVLAESIIEKLKPIRDKRKIYEEDLKLVEKILIEGTNRARQVSSETLKKVKEKMFLDYF
;
A
#
# COMPACT_ATOMS: atom_id res chain seq x y z
N ILE A 1 4.87 -6.05 -12.32
CA ILE A 1 5.30 -4.70 -11.83
C ILE A 1 6.05 -3.98 -12.94
N ARG A 2 7.15 -4.55 -13.45
CA ARG A 2 7.91 -4.03 -14.59
C ARG A 2 7.05 -3.56 -15.78
N ASP A 3 6.13 -4.39 -16.27
CA ASP A 3 5.25 -4.00 -17.40
C ASP A 3 4.30 -2.85 -17.09
N LYS A 4 3.82 -2.75 -15.84
CA LYS A 4 2.95 -1.65 -15.41
C LYS A 4 3.73 -0.33 -15.36
N ILE A 5 4.95 -0.35 -14.84
CA ILE A 5 5.83 0.83 -14.80
C ILE A 5 6.30 1.22 -16.21
N LYS A 6 6.57 0.24 -17.09
CA LYS A 6 6.94 0.49 -18.48
C LYS A 6 5.87 1.28 -19.24
N ARG A 7 4.59 0.92 -19.04
CA ARG A 7 3.42 1.58 -19.65
C ARG A 7 2.98 2.87 -18.95
N ALA A 8 3.64 3.28 -17.87
CA ALA A 8 3.26 4.50 -17.16
C ALA A 8 3.41 5.74 -18.05
N VAL A 9 2.43 6.62 -17.96
CA VAL A 9 2.38 7.91 -18.68
C VAL A 9 3.52 8.81 -18.19
N THR A 10 4.18 9.52 -19.10
CA THR A 10 5.38 10.33 -18.84
C THR A 10 5.19 11.81 -19.17
N ASP A 11 3.94 12.28 -19.24
CA ASP A 11 3.62 13.70 -19.36
C ASP A 11 4.07 14.46 -18.09
N GLU A 12 3.99 15.79 -18.06
CA GLU A 12 4.49 16.59 -16.93
C GLU A 12 3.91 16.15 -15.57
N SER A 13 2.65 15.74 -15.53
CA SER A 13 2.00 15.14 -14.35
C SER A 13 2.43 13.69 -14.10
N GLY A 14 2.61 12.89 -15.16
CA GLY A 14 3.07 11.49 -15.09
C GLY A 14 4.52 11.36 -14.61
N GLY A 15 5.40 12.25 -15.04
CA GLY A 15 6.78 12.33 -14.58
C GLY A 15 6.88 12.68 -13.09
N LYS A 16 6.09 13.65 -12.62
CA LYS A 16 5.97 13.97 -11.18
C LYS A 16 5.50 12.77 -10.36
N ASN A 17 4.54 12.01 -10.87
CA ASN A 17 4.06 10.79 -10.22
C ASN A 17 5.17 9.73 -10.12
N LEU A 18 5.90 9.48 -11.21
CA LEU A 18 7.01 8.53 -11.20
C LEU A 18 8.12 8.90 -10.21
N LEU A 19 8.41 10.20 -10.06
CA LEU A 19 9.37 10.70 -9.07
C LEU A 19 8.86 10.55 -7.64
N SER A 20 7.59 10.86 -7.39
CA SER A 20 6.97 10.66 -6.07
C SER A 20 6.99 9.18 -5.67
N LEU A 21 6.72 8.28 -6.61
CA LEU A 21 6.84 6.85 -6.38
C LEU A 21 8.30 6.45 -6.10
N LEU A 22 9.26 7.01 -6.84
CA LEU A 22 10.67 6.71 -6.57
C LEU A 22 11.08 7.15 -5.17
N ASP A 23 10.67 8.34 -4.73
CA ASP A 23 10.94 8.84 -3.38
C ASP A 23 10.34 7.95 -2.28
N GLN A 24 9.13 7.43 -2.50
CA GLN A 24 8.46 6.59 -1.52
C GLN A 24 8.98 5.14 -1.47
N PHE A 25 9.43 4.59 -2.61
CA PHE A 25 9.84 3.19 -2.72
C PHE A 25 11.36 2.96 -2.75
N SER A 26 12.17 3.98 -3.01
CA SER A 26 13.64 3.89 -3.02
C SER A 26 14.22 4.36 -1.69
N ASP A 27 15.08 3.53 -1.09
CA ASP A 27 15.85 3.92 0.11
C ASP A 27 17.11 4.75 -0.25
N ALA A 28 17.45 4.85 -1.55
CA ALA A 28 18.64 5.53 -2.05
C ALA A 28 18.37 7.02 -2.37
N LYS A 29 18.41 7.88 -1.34
CA LYS A 29 18.16 9.33 -1.45
C LYS A 29 18.97 10.05 -2.55
N LYS A 30 20.26 9.72 -2.68
CA LYS A 30 21.14 10.30 -3.72
C LYS A 30 20.66 10.05 -5.14
N LEU A 31 20.03 8.89 -5.37
CA LEU A 31 19.50 8.51 -6.67
C LEU A 31 18.17 9.23 -6.93
N VAL A 32 17.35 9.44 -5.90
CA VAL A 32 16.12 10.24 -5.99
C VAL A 32 16.43 11.70 -6.32
N GLU A 33 17.39 12.31 -5.61
CA GLU A 33 17.82 13.70 -5.84
C GLU A 33 18.32 13.91 -7.28
N LYS A 34 19.13 12.97 -7.79
CA LYS A 34 19.60 13.00 -9.17
C LYS A 34 18.43 13.04 -10.17
N PHE A 35 17.44 12.16 -10.03
CA PHE A 35 16.30 12.13 -10.94
C PHE A 35 15.35 13.34 -10.76
N GLN A 36 15.27 13.91 -9.57
CA GLN A 36 14.53 15.16 -9.33
C GLN A 36 15.20 16.35 -10.03
N ASP A 37 16.53 16.43 -10.01
CA ASP A 37 17.27 17.49 -10.68
C ASP A 37 17.23 17.33 -12.21
N GLU A 38 17.34 16.11 -12.72
CA GLU A 38 17.12 15.79 -14.13
C GLU A 38 15.71 16.17 -14.60
N PHE A 39 14.70 16.00 -13.75
CA PHE A 39 13.33 16.44 -14.04
C PHE A 39 13.19 17.96 -14.12
N LYS A 40 13.79 18.68 -13.18
CA LYS A 40 13.78 20.16 -13.16
C LYS A 40 14.51 20.77 -14.36
N THR A 41 15.59 20.12 -14.78
CA THR A 41 16.40 20.55 -15.93
C THR A 41 15.84 20.10 -17.28
N GLY A 42 14.77 19.30 -17.29
CA GLY A 42 14.17 18.76 -18.52
C GLY A 42 15.02 17.69 -19.23
N SER A 43 16.07 17.18 -18.56
CA SER A 43 17.01 16.21 -19.13
C SER A 43 16.68 14.75 -18.78
N ILE A 44 15.57 14.52 -18.07
CA ILE A 44 15.20 13.22 -17.50
C ILE A 44 15.04 12.12 -18.55
N LYS A 45 15.71 11.00 -18.29
CA LYS A 45 15.59 9.78 -19.11
C LYS A 45 14.64 8.79 -18.44
N TYR A 46 13.38 8.82 -18.86
CA TYR A 46 12.36 7.89 -18.36
C TYR A 46 12.67 6.42 -18.65
N SER A 47 13.48 6.13 -19.67
CA SER A 47 14.00 4.80 -19.96
C SER A 47 14.93 4.25 -18.87
N GLU A 48 15.61 5.13 -18.13
CA GLU A 48 16.50 4.78 -17.01
C GLU A 48 15.73 4.81 -15.67
N LEU A 49 14.83 5.79 -15.49
CA LEU A 49 14.00 5.91 -14.29
C LEU A 49 13.07 4.70 -14.09
N LYS A 50 12.37 4.26 -15.15
CA LYS A 50 11.33 3.22 -15.07
C LYS A 50 11.87 1.86 -14.58
N PRO A 51 12.99 1.33 -15.09
CA PRO A 51 13.59 0.11 -14.58
C PRO A 51 13.99 0.21 -13.11
N VAL A 52 14.66 1.31 -12.73
CA VAL A 52 15.12 1.51 -11.34
C VAL A 52 13.94 1.55 -10.37
N LEU A 53 12.90 2.32 -10.70
CA LEU A 53 11.66 2.37 -9.93
C LEU A 53 11.01 0.99 -9.81
N ALA A 54 10.97 0.22 -10.90
CA ALA A 54 10.36 -1.10 -10.89
C ALA A 54 11.09 -2.08 -9.97
N GLU A 55 12.42 -2.07 -9.95
CA GLU A 55 13.20 -2.89 -9.02
C GLU A 55 13.00 -2.48 -7.57
N SER A 56 13.06 -1.18 -7.25
CA SER A 56 12.81 -0.69 -5.89
C SER A 56 11.43 -1.09 -5.37
N ILE A 57 10.39 -0.99 -6.21
CA ILE A 57 9.04 -1.47 -5.85
C ILE A 57 9.02 -2.99 -5.64
N ILE A 58 9.69 -3.78 -6.51
CA ILE A 58 9.74 -5.23 -6.37
C ILE A 58 10.40 -5.64 -5.06
N GLU A 59 11.54 -5.04 -4.73
CA GLU A 59 12.28 -5.31 -3.50
C GLU A 59 11.46 -4.96 -2.26
N LYS A 60 10.85 -3.77 -2.24
CA LYS A 60 10.01 -3.33 -1.11
C LYS A 60 8.77 -4.21 -0.91
N LEU A 61 8.18 -4.68 -2.01
CA LEU A 61 6.98 -5.54 -1.96
C LEU A 61 7.31 -7.02 -1.72
N LYS A 62 8.56 -7.45 -1.90
CA LYS A 62 9.00 -8.84 -1.68
C LYS A 62 8.53 -9.41 -0.33
N PRO A 63 8.77 -8.79 0.83
CA PRO A 63 8.32 -9.33 2.12
C PRO A 63 6.79 -9.44 2.24
N ILE A 64 6.04 -8.53 1.60
CA ILE A 64 4.58 -8.59 1.58
C ILE A 64 4.11 -9.78 0.72
N ARG A 65 4.76 -10.01 -0.44
CA ARG A 65 4.43 -11.13 -1.33
C ARG A 65 4.77 -12.47 -0.69
N ASP A 66 5.88 -12.55 0.03
CA ASP A 66 6.28 -13.76 0.74
C ASP A 66 5.29 -14.08 1.86
N LYS A 67 4.91 -13.08 2.68
CA LYS A 67 3.84 -13.24 3.69
C LYS A 67 2.51 -13.65 3.06
N ARG A 68 2.15 -13.04 1.93
CA ARG A 68 0.91 -13.37 1.22
C ARG A 68 0.87 -14.83 0.79
N LYS A 69 1.97 -15.39 0.28
CA LYS A 69 2.04 -16.81 -0.10
C LYS A 69 1.75 -17.74 1.07
N ILE A 70 2.29 -17.43 2.26
CA ILE A 70 2.04 -18.22 3.48
C ILE A 70 0.53 -18.29 3.78
N TYR A 71 -0.18 -17.16 3.65
CA TYR A 71 -1.62 -17.11 3.87
C TYR A 71 -2.44 -17.71 2.72
N GLU A 72 -1.92 -17.72 1.49
CA GLU A 72 -2.56 -18.42 0.36
C GLU A 72 -2.46 -19.94 0.50
N GLU A 73 -1.37 -20.45 1.08
CA GLU A 73 -1.17 -21.88 1.36
C GLU A 73 -1.99 -22.36 2.57
N ASP A 74 -2.21 -21.49 3.57
CA ASP A 74 -3.03 -21.80 4.75
C ASP A 74 -4.27 -20.89 4.85
N LEU A 75 -5.30 -21.24 4.06
CA LEU A 75 -6.59 -20.56 4.10
C LEU A 75 -7.30 -20.70 5.47
N LYS A 76 -7.04 -21.77 6.23
CA LYS A 76 -7.66 -21.97 7.55
C LYS A 76 -7.12 -20.98 8.57
N LEU A 77 -5.84 -20.65 8.49
CA LEU A 77 -5.25 -19.59 9.30
C LEU A 77 -5.93 -18.24 9.03
N VAL A 78 -6.20 -17.92 7.77
CA VAL A 78 -6.91 -16.68 7.39
C VAL A 78 -8.32 -16.66 7.97
N GLU A 79 -9.07 -17.75 7.82
CA GLU A 79 -10.43 -17.87 8.38
C GLU A 79 -10.43 -17.70 9.90
N LYS A 80 -9.47 -18.33 10.61
CA LYS A 80 -9.31 -18.17 12.05
C LYS A 80 -9.07 -16.72 12.47
N ILE A 81 -8.16 -16.02 11.78
CA ILE A 81 -7.87 -14.60 12.03
C ILE A 81 -9.13 -13.75 11.85
N LEU A 82 -9.92 -14.02 10.80
CA LEU A 82 -11.17 -13.31 10.54
C LEU A 82 -12.21 -13.55 11.64
N ILE A 83 -12.44 -14.80 12.03
CA ILE A 83 -13.40 -15.16 13.10
C ILE A 83 -13.00 -14.51 14.42
N GLU A 84 -11.72 -14.57 14.79
CA GLU A 84 -11.22 -13.92 16.01
C GLU A 84 -11.42 -12.40 15.98
N GLY A 85 -11.12 -11.76 14.85
CA GLY A 85 -11.36 -10.33 14.65
C GLY A 85 -12.83 -9.96 14.76
N THR A 86 -13.72 -10.72 14.12
CA THR A 86 -15.17 -10.54 14.20
C THR A 86 -15.67 -10.68 15.64
N ASN A 87 -15.20 -11.66 16.39
CA ASN A 87 -15.60 -11.86 17.78
C ASN A 87 -15.19 -10.68 18.68
N ARG A 88 -13.96 -10.17 18.53
CA ARG A 88 -13.50 -8.98 19.26
C ARG A 88 -14.33 -7.74 18.91
N ALA A 89 -14.56 -7.51 17.62
CA ALA A 89 -15.39 -6.39 17.16
C ALA A 89 -16.84 -6.51 17.66
N ARG A 90 -17.39 -7.73 17.72
CA ARG A 90 -18.74 -8.00 18.23
C ARG A 90 -18.87 -7.67 19.71
N GLN A 91 -17.85 -7.94 20.53
CA GLN A 91 -17.85 -7.59 21.95
C GLN A 91 -17.95 -6.07 22.14
N VAL A 92 -17.04 -5.32 21.48
CA VAL A 92 -17.01 -3.85 21.56
C VAL A 92 -18.30 -3.22 21.01
N SER A 93 -18.81 -3.73 19.89
CA SER A 93 -20.06 -3.22 19.30
C SER A 93 -21.28 -3.55 20.14
N SER A 94 -21.31 -4.70 20.83
CA SER A 94 -22.42 -5.05 21.73
C SER A 94 -22.50 -4.12 22.93
N GLU A 95 -21.36 -3.77 23.54
CA GLU A 95 -21.29 -2.76 24.61
C GLU A 95 -21.77 -1.39 24.12
N THR A 96 -21.35 -1.01 22.91
CA THR A 96 -21.77 0.25 22.28
C THR A 96 -23.27 0.28 22.01
N LEU A 97 -23.81 -0.80 21.44
CA LEU A 97 -25.24 -0.92 21.16
C LEU A 97 -26.07 -0.91 22.44
N LYS A 98 -25.58 -1.48 23.54
CA LYS A 98 -26.25 -1.39 24.84
C LYS A 98 -26.39 0.07 25.28
N LYS A 99 -25.29 0.84 25.28
CA LYS A 99 -25.31 2.27 25.63
C LYS A 99 -26.24 3.10 24.72
N VAL A 100 -26.29 2.76 23.42
CA VAL A 100 -27.19 3.42 22.46
C VAL A 100 -28.65 3.11 22.81
N LYS A 101 -28.99 1.84 23.06
CA LYS A 101 -30.35 1.42 23.43
C LYS A 101 -30.82 2.05 24.74
N GLU A 102 -29.95 2.10 25.76
CA GLU A 102 -30.20 2.78 27.03
C GLU A 102 -30.56 4.26 26.79
N LYS A 103 -29.75 4.98 26.00
CA LYS A 103 -29.99 6.41 25.69
C LYS A 103 -31.21 6.67 24.82
N MET A 104 -31.60 5.70 23.99
CA MET A 104 -32.78 5.78 23.13
C MET A 104 -34.06 5.28 23.82
N PHE A 105 -34.00 4.91 25.10
CA PHE A 105 -35.12 4.32 25.85
C PHE A 105 -35.67 3.04 25.19
N LEU A 106 -34.81 2.30 24.47
CA LEU A 106 -35.16 1.05 23.79
C LEU A 106 -34.81 -0.19 24.63
N ASP A 107 -34.46 0.00 25.90
CA ASP A 107 -34.18 -1.08 26.86
C ASP A 107 -35.48 -1.42 27.60
N TYR A 108 -36.30 -2.28 26.99
CA TYR A 108 -37.60 -2.72 27.49
C TYR A 108 -37.48 -4.04 28.26
N PHE A 109 -36.61 -4.12 29.26
CA PHE A 109 -36.59 -5.19 30.28
C PHE A 109 -36.01 -4.68 31.59
#